data_AF-A0A7I8D877-F1
#
_entry.id   AF-A0A7I8D877-F1
#
_cell.length_a   1.000
_cell.length_b   1.000
_cell.length_c   1.000
_cell.angle_alpha   90.00
_cell.angle_beta   90.00
_cell.angle_gamma   90.00
#
_symmetry.space_group_name_H-M   'P 1'
#
loop_
_entity.id
_entity.type
_entity.pdbx_description
1 polymer ?
#
loop_
_entity_poly.entity_id
_entity_poly.type
_entity_poly.pdbx_seq_one_letter_code
_entity_poly.pdbx_strand_id
1 'polypeptide(L)' 'MLIGDKHNYVTCLLVPDFSALQPIAAANGLGENREVWVQSGVIQSLLRQEVSRLTEDFAEFERPKRALVLSSEFVPV' A
#
# COMPACT_ATOMS: atom_id res chain seq x y z
N MET A 1 13.65 -1.07 0.15
CA MET A 1 14.49 -1.12 -1.06
C MET A 1 13.86 -0.23 -2.12
N LEU A 2 14.56 0.80 -2.60
CA LEU A 2 14.08 1.69 -3.66
C LEU A 2 14.40 1.03 -5.01
N ILE A 3 13.39 0.58 -5.74
CA ILE A 3 13.55 0.07 -7.12
C ILE A 3 13.35 1.27 -8.05
N GLY A 4 14.45 1.76 -8.62
CA GLY A 4 14.47 2.96 -9.47
C GLY A 4 15.56 2.87 -10.52
N ASP A 5 15.42 1.94 -11.48
CA ASP A 5 16.12 2.06 -12.76
C ASP A 5 15.12 2.65 -13.77
N LYS A 6 15.42 3.84 -14.28
CA LYS A 6 14.69 4.57 -15.34
C LYS A 6 13.25 5.05 -15.09
N HIS A 7 12.72 4.96 -13.87
CA HIS A 7 11.44 5.59 -13.52
C HIS A 7 11.64 6.93 -12.80
N ASN A 8 11.14 8.03 -13.37
CA ASN A 8 11.24 9.41 -12.84
C ASN A 8 10.43 9.67 -11.56
N TYR A 9 10.05 8.62 -10.81
CA TYR A 9 9.14 8.75 -9.68
C TYR A 9 9.47 7.74 -8.58
N VAL A 10 9.41 8.22 -7.33
CA VAL A 10 9.54 7.38 -6.13
C VAL A 10 8.35 6.42 -6.06
N THR A 11 8.65 5.13 -5.92
CA THR A 11 7.66 4.05 -5.73
C THR A 11 7.89 3.44 -4.35
N CYS A 12 6.82 3.23 -3.58
CA CYS A 12 6.89 2.53 -2.30
C CYS A 12 6.20 1.17 -2.39
N LEU A 13 6.83 0.17 -1.76
CA LEU A 13 6.26 -1.15 -1.52
C LEU A 13 5.76 -1.15 -0.07
N LEU A 14 4.49 -1.49 0.11
CA LEU A 14 3.85 -1.53 1.42
C LEU A 14 3.38 -2.96 1.70
N VAL A 15 3.76 -3.45 2.88
CA VAL A 15 3.11 -4.61 3.49
C VAL A 15 2.15 -4.06 4.54
N PRO A 16 0.83 -4.17 4.34
CA PRO A 16 -0.13 -3.62 5.28
C PRO A 16 -0.18 -4.45 6.55
N ASP A 17 -0.52 -3.80 7.67
CA ASP A 17 -0.91 -4.51 8.89
C ASP A 17 -2.29 -5.16 8.67
N PHE A 18 -2.28 -6.47 8.40
CA PHE A 18 -3.50 -7.23 8.16
C PHE A 18 -4.44 -7.29 9.36
N SER A 19 -3.92 -7.15 10.59
CA SER A 19 -4.76 -7.07 11.79
C SER A 19 -5.57 -5.76 11.79
N ALA A 20 -4.95 -4.66 11.36
CA ALA A 20 -5.64 -3.37 11.22
C ALA A 20 -6.61 -3.35 10.04
N LEU A 21 -6.36 -4.12 8.98
CA LEU A 21 -7.26 -4.22 7.81
C LEU A 21 -8.47 -5.12 8.05
N GLN A 22 -8.39 -6.11 8.94
CA GLN A 22 -9.47 -7.06 9.23
C GLN A 22 -10.84 -6.42 9.51
N PRO A 23 -10.99 -5.41 10.40
CA PRO A 23 -12.29 -4.80 10.65
C PRO A 23 -12.85 -4.09 9.40
N ILE A 24 -11.99 -3.48 8.59
CA ILE A 24 -12.38 -2.79 7.34
C ILE A 24 -12.81 -3.83 6.31
N ALA A 25 -12.09 -4.93 6.19
CA ALA A 25 -12.43 -6.02 5.29
C ALA A 25 -13.75 -6.69 5.66
N ALA A 26 -13.99 -6.92 6.95
CA ALA A 26 -15.25 -7.45 7.47
C ALA A 26 -16.42 -6.49 7.18
N ALA A 27 -16.24 -5.18 7.42
CA ALA A 27 -17.27 -4.18 7.15
C ALA A 27 -17.63 -4.06 5.66
N ASN A 28 -16.69 -4.39 4.76
CA ASN A 28 -16.87 -4.34 3.31
C ASN A 28 -17.16 -5.71 2.68
N GLY A 29 -17.36 -6.77 3.48
CA GLY A 29 -17.70 -8.10 2.99
C GLY A 29 -16.61 -8.77 2.15
N LEU A 30 -15.33 -8.44 2.39
CA LEU A 30 -14.20 -8.94 1.59
C LEU A 30 -13.74 -10.37 1.95
N GLY A 31 -14.42 -11.05 2.88
CA GLY A 31 -14.06 -12.39 3.36
C GLY A 31 -12.77 -12.39 4.20
N GLU A 32 -12.10 -13.53 4.29
CA GLU A 32 -10.88 -13.72 5.12
C GLU A 32 -9.58 -13.81 4.29
N ASN A 33 -9.70 -13.77 2.97
CA ASN A 33 -8.56 -13.92 2.07
C ASN A 33 -7.79 -12.60 1.95
N ARG A 34 -6.55 -12.59 2.47
CA ARG A 34 -5.69 -11.40 2.53
C ARG A 34 -5.28 -10.92 1.14
N GLU A 35 -5.08 -11.83 0.19
CA GLU A 35 -4.78 -11.52 -1.20
C GLU A 35 -5.92 -10.73 -1.85
N VAL A 36 -7.17 -11.10 -1.54
CA VAL A 36 -8.38 -10.39 -1.98
C VAL A 36 -8.46 -9.01 -1.33
N TRP A 37 -8.09 -8.88 -0.05
CA TRP A 37 -8.11 -7.59 0.64
C TRP A 37 -7.17 -6.58 -0.03
N VAL A 38 -5.92 -6.97 -0.33
CA VAL A 38 -4.95 -6.05 -0.95
C VAL A 38 -5.30 -5.68 -2.39
N GLN A 39 -6.08 -6.52 -3.07
CA GLN A 39 -6.61 -6.24 -4.41
C GLN A 39 -7.91 -5.41 -4.39
N SER A 40 -8.56 -5.28 -3.23
CA SER A 40 -9.78 -4.49 -3.10
C SER A 40 -9.52 -3.00 -3.31
N GLY A 41 -10.35 -2.36 -4.14
CA GLY A 41 -10.29 -0.93 -4.39
C GLY A 41 -10.47 -0.09 -3.12
N VAL A 42 -11.25 -0.58 -2.13
CA VAL A 42 -11.45 0.11 -0.85
C VAL A 42 -10.15 0.17 -0.06
N ILE A 43 -9.46 -0.96 0.09
CA ILE A 43 -8.21 -1.07 0.83
C ILE A 43 -7.09 -0.31 0.11
N GLN A 44 -7.02 -0.41 -1.23
CA GLN A 44 -6.05 0.35 -2.02
C GLN A 44 -6.26 1.86 -1.91
N SER A 45 -7.52 2.33 -1.87
CA SER A 45 -7.83 3.75 -1.68
C SER A 45 -7.40 4.22 -0.29
N LEU A 46 -7.69 3.44 0.75
CA LEU A 46 -7.31 3.74 2.12
C LEU A 46 -5.78 3.84 2.28
N LEU A 47 -5.05 2.85 1.76
CA LEU A 47 -3.59 2.85 1.81
C LEU A 47 -2.99 4.03 1.02
N ARG A 48 -3.59 4.38 -0.12
CA ARG A 48 -3.16 5.54 -0.91
C ARG A 48 -3.38 6.85 -0.17
N GLN A 49 -4.54 7.02 0.47
CA GLN A 49 -4.83 8.20 1.28
C GLN A 49 -3.86 8.33 2.45
N GLU A 50 -3.55 7.22 3.11
CA GLU A 50 -2.64 7.22 4.25
C GLU A 50 -1.20 7.56 3.83
N VAL A 51 -0.73 7.04 2.69
CA VAL A 51 0.56 7.43 2.12
C VAL A 51 0.57 8.92 1.77
N SER A 52 -0.47 9.43 1.11
CA SER A 52 -0.55 10.86 0.77
C SER A 52 -0.53 11.74 2.02
N ARG A 53 -1.26 11.35 3.07
CA ARG A 53 -1.33 12.06 4.34
C ARG A 53 0.02 12.07 5.05
N LEU A 54 0.70 10.93 5.14
CA LEU A 54 1.98 10.80 5.82
C LEU A 54 3.15 11.41 5.03
N THR A 55 2.97 11.72 3.75
CA THR A 55 4.00 12.33 2.89
C THR A 55 3.64 13.74 2.43
N GLU A 56 2.61 14.36 3.02
CA GLU A 56 2.15 15.70 2.64
C GLU A 56 3.23 16.77 2.86
N ASP A 57 4.06 16.63 3.89
CA ASP A 57 5.14 17.56 4.20
C ASP A 57 6.43 17.33 3.38
N PHE A 58 6.48 16.23 2.62
CA PHE A 58 7.68 15.90 1.84
C PHE A 58 7.74 16.74 0.56
N ALA A 59 8.94 16.94 0.02
CA ALA A 59 9.08 17.59 -1.27
C ALA A 59 8.38 16.75 -2.37
N GLU A 60 7.85 17.40 -3.41
CA GLU A 60 7.02 16.72 -4.42
C GLU A 60 7.73 15.53 -5.10
N PHE A 61 9.06 15.63 -5.25
CA PHE A 61 9.88 14.57 -5.82
C PHE A 61 10.10 13.37 -4.89
N GLU A 62 9.87 13.53 -3.58
CA GLU A 62 10.02 12.47 -2.56
C GLU A 62 8.69 11.75 -2.27
N ARG A 63 7.57 12.34 -2.68
CA ARG A 63 6.24 11.75 -2.48
C ARG A 63 6.07 10.51 -3.36
N PRO A 64 5.75 9.34 -2.77
CA PRO A 64 5.52 8.13 -3.55
C PRO A 64 4.33 8.30 -4.49
N LYS A 65 4.57 8.25 -5.81
CA LYS A 65 3.49 8.39 -6.81
C LYS A 65 2.70 7.11 -7.00
N ARG A 66 3.25 5.97 -6.55
CA ARG A 66 2.61 4.65 -6.59
C ARG A 66 2.93 3.90 -5.30
N ALA A 67 1.88 3.45 -4.62
CA ALA A 67 1.93 2.48 -3.54
C ALA A 67 1.52 1.12 -4.12
N LEU A 68 2.43 0.15 -4.11
CA LEU A 68 2.12 -1.25 -4.45
C LEU A 68 1.92 -2.02 -3.16
N VAL A 69 0.76 -2.64 -3.01
CA VAL A 69 0.40 -3.46 -1.85
C VAL A 69 0.80 -4.88 -2.15
N LEU A 70 1.76 -5.42 -1.42
CA LEU A 70 2.18 -6.81 -1.59
C LEU A 70 1.22 -7.72 -0.82
N SER A 71 0.82 -8.82 -1.47
CA SER A 71 -0.04 -9.86 -0.90
C SER A 71 0.71 -10.81 0.05
N SER A 72 2.04 -10.72 0.10
CA SER A 72 2.91 -11.53 0.94
C SER A 72 4.02 -10.69 1.56
N GLU A 73 4.57 -11.19 2.67
CA GLU A 73 5.76 -10.63 3.31
C GLU A 73 6.92 -10.53 2.30
N PHE A 74 7.63 -9.40 2.30
CA PHE A 74 8.81 -9.23 1.46
C PHE A 74 9.98 -9.98 2.09
N VAL A 75 10.32 -11.14 1.53
CA VAL A 75 11.52 -11.89 1.91
C VAL A 75 12.66 -11.49 0.94
N PRO A 76 13.69 -10.76 1.38
CA PRO A 76 14.86 -10.49 0.53
C PRO A 76 15.63 -11.81 0.31
N VAL A 77 15.82 -12.19 -0.95
CA VAL A 77 16.76 -13.24 -1.38
C VAL A 77 18.12 -12.66 -1.72
#